data_AF-S8CLG3-F1
#
_entry.id   AF-S8CLG3-F1
#
_cell.length_a   1.000
_cell.length_b   1.000
_cell.length_c   1.000
_cell.angle_alpha   90.00
_cell.angle_beta   90.00
_cell.angle_gamma   90.00
#
_symmetry.space_group_name_H-M   'P 1'
#
loop_
_entity.id
_entity.type
_entity.pdbx_description
1 polymer ?
#
loop_
_entity_poly.entity_id
_entity_poly.type
_entity_poly.pdbx_seq_one_letter_code
_entity_poly.pdbx_strand_id
1 'polypeptide(L)'
;ASKRPEEEEEEDSKAEEEDTGAQVAPIVKLQEIVVTTGEENEDVLLDLKSKLYRYDQEGKQWKERGVGNVKLLKHQKSGKVRLVMRQNKTLKICANHLVLPTLKIQEHHGSDKSCVWHAADFADGELKEETFAIRFASLES
;
A
#
# COMPACT_ATOMS: atom_id res chain seq x y z
N ALA A 1 49.00 -15.24 39.51
CA ALA A 1 47.91 -14.32 39.15
C ALA A 1 48.10 -13.96 37.68
N SER A 2 47.21 -14.47 36.83
CA SER A 2 47.30 -14.47 35.36
C SER A 2 47.05 -13.10 34.73
N LYS A 3 47.67 -12.93 33.57
CA LYS A 3 47.56 -11.83 32.60
C LYS A 3 46.10 -11.42 32.29
N ARG A 4 45.87 -10.12 32.11
CA ARG A 4 44.68 -9.58 31.41
C ARG A 4 44.76 -9.93 29.92
N PRO A 5 43.67 -10.34 29.26
CA PRO A 5 43.57 -10.31 27.81
C PRO A 5 43.09 -8.92 27.33
N GLU A 6 43.58 -8.58 26.15
CA GLU A 6 43.45 -7.33 25.41
C GLU A 6 42.05 -7.18 24.76
N GLU A 7 41.67 -5.95 24.47
CA GLU A 7 40.44 -5.58 23.74
C GLU A 7 40.56 -6.03 22.27
N GLU A 8 39.64 -6.88 21.81
CA GLU A 8 39.47 -7.18 20.38
C GLU A 8 38.45 -6.19 19.80
N GLU A 9 38.94 -5.26 18.99
CA GLU A 9 38.13 -4.49 18.05
C GLU A 9 37.67 -5.44 16.92
N GLU A 10 36.37 -5.72 16.83
CA GLU A 10 35.80 -6.39 15.65
C GLU A 10 35.79 -5.39 14.48
N GLU A 11 36.70 -5.57 13.53
CA GLU A 11 36.70 -4.92 12.23
C GLU A 11 35.40 -5.23 11.47
N ASP A 12 34.56 -4.20 11.31
CA ASP A 12 33.47 -4.15 10.35
C ASP A 12 34.07 -4.24 8.93
N SER A 13 34.18 -5.46 8.42
CA SER A 13 34.57 -5.74 7.04
C SER A 13 33.48 -5.23 6.11
N LYS A 14 33.61 -3.96 5.71
CA LYS A 14 32.89 -3.39 4.56
C LYS A 14 33.17 -4.26 3.36
N ALA A 15 32.19 -5.04 2.94
CA ALA A 15 32.16 -5.65 1.62
C ALA A 15 32.29 -4.50 0.61
N GLU A 16 33.47 -4.36 0.01
CA GLU A 16 33.69 -3.46 -1.10
C GLU A 16 32.73 -3.89 -2.22
N GLU A 17 31.81 -3.01 -2.61
CA GLU A 17 31.03 -3.20 -3.82
C GLU A 17 32.01 -3.29 -4.98
N GLU A 18 32.26 -4.52 -5.44
CA GLU A 18 33.11 -4.81 -6.59
C GLU A 18 32.39 -4.28 -7.85
N ASP A 19 32.67 -3.02 -8.20
CA ASP A 19 32.25 -2.42 -9.46
C ASP A 19 32.97 -3.15 -10.60
N THR A 20 32.27 -4.12 -11.19
CA THR A 20 32.75 -4.94 -12.32
C THR A 20 33.13 -4.13 -13.57
N GLY A 21 32.93 -2.80 -13.60
CA GLY A 21 33.30 -1.94 -14.72
C GLY A 21 32.51 -2.21 -16.00
N ALA A 22 31.42 -2.97 -15.90
CA ALA A 22 30.59 -3.34 -17.03
C ALA A 22 29.78 -2.14 -17.55
N GLN A 23 30.15 -1.63 -18.72
CA GLN A 23 29.38 -0.58 -19.39
C GLN A 23 28.11 -1.18 -20.02
N VAL A 24 26.96 -0.97 -19.37
CA VAL A 24 25.67 -1.39 -19.91
C VAL A 24 25.14 -0.33 -20.86
N ALA A 25 25.14 -0.64 -22.16
CA ALA A 25 24.54 0.22 -23.17
C ALA A 25 23.01 0.26 -23.00
N PRO A 26 22.35 1.44 -23.10
CA PRO A 26 20.91 1.53 -22.98
C PRO A 26 20.19 0.73 -24.07
N ILE A 27 19.40 -0.26 -23.68
CA ILE A 27 18.61 -1.09 -24.62
C ILE A 27 17.48 -0.28 -25.26
N VAL A 28 16.94 0.70 -24.53
CA VAL A 28 15.82 1.53 -24.96
C VAL A 28 16.05 2.97 -24.54
N LYS A 29 15.65 3.91 -25.41
CA LYS A 29 15.54 5.33 -25.07
C LYS A 29 14.12 5.61 -24.60
N LEU A 30 13.97 5.93 -23.33
CA LEU A 30 12.69 6.37 -22.77
C LEU A 30 12.47 7.85 -23.08
N GLN A 31 11.26 8.19 -23.50
CA GLN A 31 10.84 9.58 -23.60
C GLN A 31 10.17 9.98 -22.29
N GLU A 32 10.48 11.19 -21.82
CA GLU A 32 9.75 11.77 -20.70
C GLU A 32 8.30 12.02 -21.12
N ILE A 33 7.37 11.51 -20.33
CA ILE A 33 5.93 11.67 -20.55
C ILE A 33 5.31 12.30 -19.31
N VAL A 34 4.38 13.23 -19.51
CA VAL A 34 3.57 13.77 -18.43
C VAL A 34 2.56 12.70 -18.03
N VAL A 35 2.69 12.18 -16.81
CA VAL A 35 1.76 11.20 -16.24
C VAL A 35 0.72 11.91 -15.38
N THR A 36 -0.51 11.42 -15.45
CA THR A 36 -1.60 11.84 -14.55
C THR A 36 -1.86 10.72 -13.55
N THR A 37 -2.36 11.12 -12.38
CA THR A 37 -2.77 10.20 -11.31
C THR A 37 -4.17 9.64 -11.54
N GLY A 38 -5.00 10.36 -12.30
CA GLY A 38 -6.42 10.09 -12.48
C GLY A 38 -7.27 10.54 -11.29
N GLU A 39 -6.71 11.34 -10.38
CA GLU A 39 -7.33 11.87 -9.15
C GLU A 39 -7.55 13.40 -9.25
N GLU A 40 -7.26 14.04 -10.38
CA GLU A 40 -7.19 15.51 -10.53
C GLU A 40 -8.54 16.23 -10.44
N ASN A 41 -9.66 15.51 -10.60
CA ASN A 41 -11.02 16.06 -10.57
C ASN A 41 -11.78 15.68 -9.28
N GLU A 42 -11.04 15.34 -8.22
CA GLU A 42 -11.60 14.83 -6.99
C GLU A 42 -11.03 15.55 -5.77
N ASP A 43 -11.90 15.79 -4.79
CA ASP A 43 -11.52 16.38 -3.51
C ASP A 43 -11.21 15.27 -2.51
N VAL A 44 -10.11 15.41 -1.77
CA VAL A 44 -9.70 14.46 -0.73
C VAL A 44 -10.54 14.70 0.53
N LEU A 45 -11.38 13.72 0.87
CA LEU A 45 -12.19 13.75 2.10
C LEU A 45 -11.48 13.11 3.30
N LEU A 46 -10.59 12.15 3.04
CA LEU A 46 -9.82 11.42 4.03
C LEU A 46 -8.51 10.98 3.41
N ASP A 47 -7.42 11.01 4.19
CA ASP A 47 -6.11 10.49 3.82
C ASP A 47 -5.42 9.94 5.08
N LEU A 48 -5.39 8.61 5.22
CA LEU A 48 -4.88 7.95 6.43
C LEU A 48 -3.91 6.82 6.12
N LYS A 49 -2.84 6.74 6.92
CA LYS A 49 -1.91 5.61 6.90
C LYS A 49 -2.62 4.33 7.37
N SER A 50 -2.51 3.29 6.56
CA SER A 50 -3.21 2.04 6.79
C SER A 50 -2.48 0.84 6.17
N LYS A 51 -2.91 -0.34 6.61
CA LYS A 51 -2.57 -1.62 6.00
C LYS A 51 -3.85 -2.32 5.59
N LEU A 52 -3.93 -2.70 4.33
CA LEU A 52 -5.07 -3.37 3.72
C LEU A 52 -4.79 -4.86 3.55
N TYR A 53 -5.81 -5.65 3.87
CA TYR A 53 -5.87 -7.09 3.69
C TYR A 53 -7.06 -7.44 2.82
N ARG A 54 -6.94 -8.57 2.13
CA ARG A 54 -7.96 -9.17 1.28
C ARG A 54 -8.20 -10.60 1.73
N TYR A 55 -9.46 -11.00 1.86
CA TYR A 55 -9.80 -12.36 2.23
C TYR A 55 -9.66 -13.29 1.03
N ASP A 56 -8.82 -14.31 1.17
CA ASP A 56 -8.66 -15.38 0.19
C ASP A 56 -9.71 -16.46 0.45
N GLN A 57 -10.73 -16.55 -0.42
CA GLN A 57 -11.86 -17.47 -0.25
C GLN A 57 -11.42 -18.94 -0.31
N GLU A 58 -10.47 -19.27 -1.20
CA GLU A 58 -9.97 -20.63 -1.38
C GLU A 58 -9.13 -21.07 -0.16
N GLY A 59 -8.17 -20.24 0.23
CA GLY A 59 -7.30 -20.49 1.39
C GLY A 59 -7.96 -20.21 2.74
N LYS A 60 -9.18 -19.66 2.77
CA LYS A 60 -9.93 -19.22 3.95
C LYS A 60 -9.10 -18.37 4.93
N GLN A 61 -8.29 -17.44 4.39
CA GLN A 61 -7.32 -16.67 5.17
C GLN A 61 -7.21 -15.22 4.71
N TRP A 62 -6.79 -14.34 5.61
CA TRP A 62 -6.46 -12.96 5.26
C TRP A 62 -5.05 -12.88 4.65
N LYS A 63 -4.94 -12.25 3.48
CA LYS A 63 -3.66 -11.94 2.82
C LYS A 63 -3.42 -10.44 2.81
N GLU A 64 -2.20 -10.01 3.08
CA GLU A 64 -1.83 -8.60 2.94
C GLU A 64 -1.95 -8.19 1.46
N ARG A 65 -2.62 -7.06 1.21
CA ARG A 65 -2.87 -6.51 -0.12
C ARG A 65 -2.07 -5.25 -0.40
N GLY A 66 -1.83 -4.45 0.63
CA GLY A 66 -0.95 -3.29 0.52
C GLY A 66 -0.80 -2.50 1.81
N VAL A 67 0.32 -1.76 1.90
CA VAL A 67 0.58 -0.80 2.97
C VAL A 67 0.77 0.56 2.34
N GLY A 68 0.05 1.57 2.82
CA GLY A 68 0.13 2.92 2.30
C GLY A 68 -0.97 3.82 2.83
N ASN A 69 -1.31 4.85 2.06
CA ASN A 69 -2.36 5.78 2.43
C ASN A 69 -3.66 5.40 1.73
N VAL A 70 -4.72 5.21 2.50
CA VAL A 70 -6.09 5.09 1.97
C VAL A 70 -6.69 6.48 1.88
N LYS A 71 -7.32 6.76 0.74
CA LYS A 71 -8.03 8.01 0.49
C LYS A 71 -9.50 7.76 0.20
N LEU A 72 -10.35 8.65 0.69
CA LEU A 72 -11.71 8.83 0.16
C LEU A 72 -11.72 10.05 -0.73
N LEU A 73 -12.05 9.85 -2.00
CA LEU A 73 -12.02 10.88 -3.03
C LEU A 73 -13.44 11.16 -3.51
N LYS A 74 -13.85 12.43 -3.50
CA LYS A 74 -15.15 12.86 -3.99
C LYS A 74 -15.00 13.56 -5.33
N HIS A 75 -15.61 13.01 -6.37
CA HIS A 75 -15.60 13.61 -7.69
C HIS A 75 -16.38 14.93 -7.72
N GLN A 76 -15.73 16.01 -8.17
CA GLN A 76 -16.24 17.38 -8.07
C GLN A 76 -17.59 17.58 -8.79
N LYS A 77 -17.75 17.01 -9.99
CA LYS A 77 -19.01 17.15 -10.78
C LYS A 77 -20.12 16.17 -10.38
N SER A 78 -19.80 14.87 -10.28
CA SER A 78 -20.81 13.84 -10.02
C SER A 78 -21.16 13.66 -8.54
N GLY A 79 -20.32 14.17 -7.63
CA GLY A 79 -20.46 13.98 -6.19
C GLY A 79 -20.20 12.55 -5.71
N LYS A 80 -19.86 11.61 -6.61
CA LYS A 80 -19.56 10.22 -6.26
C LYS A 80 -18.30 10.14 -5.42
N VAL A 81 -18.30 9.25 -4.43
CA VAL A 81 -17.14 8.99 -3.58
C VAL A 81 -16.55 7.64 -3.92
N ARG A 82 -15.23 7.56 -4.03
CA ARG A 82 -14.49 6.30 -4.15
C ARG A 82 -13.39 6.18 -3.09
N LEU A 83 -13.09 4.94 -2.74
CA LEU A 83 -11.91 4.60 -1.97
C LEU A 83 -10.78 4.29 -2.95
N VAL A 84 -9.63 4.93 -2.76
CA VAL A 84 -8.39 4.63 -3.50
C VAL A 84 -7.27 4.41 -2.50
N MET A 85 -6.50 3.34 -2.67
CA MET A 85 -5.30 3.09 -1.87
C MET A 85 -4.15 2.69 -2.78
N ARG A 86 -2.96 3.26 -2.52
CA ARG A 86 -1.72 2.93 -3.23
C ARG A 86 -0.69 2.38 -2.26
N GLN A 87 0.09 1.41 -2.72
CA GLN A 87 1.22 0.87 -1.99
C GLN A 87 2.35 1.91 -1.88
N ASN A 88 2.97 1.97 -0.70
CA ASN A 88 4.20 2.73 -0.51
C ASN A 88 5.30 2.24 -1.46
N LYS A 89 6.17 3.15 -1.91
CA LYS A 89 7.29 2.92 -2.84
C LYS A 89 6.86 2.57 -4.27
N THR A 90 6.01 1.55 -4.48
CA THR A 90 5.62 1.10 -5.82
C THR A 90 4.53 1.95 -6.46
N LEU A 91 3.73 2.66 -5.63
CA LEU A 91 2.58 3.47 -6.04
C LEU A 91 1.48 2.71 -6.79
N LYS A 92 1.57 1.37 -6.81
CA LYS A 92 0.54 0.49 -7.37
C LYS A 92 -0.76 0.62 -6.58
N ILE A 93 -1.87 0.70 -7.30
CA ILE A 93 -3.20 0.70 -6.69
C ILE A 93 -3.44 -0.67 -6.07
N CYS A 94 -3.87 -0.71 -4.81
CA CYS A 94 -4.21 -1.95 -4.10
C CYS A 94 -5.69 -2.01 -3.67
N ALA A 95 -6.43 -0.89 -3.77
CA ALA A 95 -7.88 -0.80 -3.75
C ALA A 95 -8.36 0.40 -4.59
N ASN A 96 -9.45 0.22 -5.34
CA ASN A 96 -10.13 1.26 -6.11
C ASN A 96 -11.59 0.85 -6.35
N HIS A 97 -12.52 1.37 -5.55
CA HIS A 97 -13.95 1.08 -5.66
C HIS A 97 -14.82 2.25 -5.20
N LEU A 98 -16.07 2.30 -5.68
CA LEU A 98 -17.06 3.28 -5.23
C LEU A 98 -17.53 2.97 -3.80
N VAL A 99 -17.73 4.03 -3.03
CA VAL A 99 -18.42 3.95 -1.73
C VAL A 99 -19.92 4.08 -2.00
N LEU A 100 -20.60 2.94 -2.06
CA LEU A 100 -22.05 2.87 -2.32
C LEU A 100 -22.85 3.01 -1.02
N PRO A 101 -24.09 3.53 -1.06
CA PRO A 101 -24.97 3.58 0.13
C PRO A 101 -25.24 2.21 0.76
N THR A 102 -25.09 1.14 -0.01
CA THR A 102 -25.27 -0.25 0.43
C THR A 102 -24.01 -0.86 1.04
N LEU A 103 -22.86 -0.18 0.96
CA LEU A 103 -21.60 -0.66 1.51
C LEU A 103 -21.70 -0.66 3.04
N LYS A 104 -21.52 -1.83 3.64
CA LYS A 104 -21.55 -2.01 5.09
C LYS A 104 -20.14 -2.21 5.62
N ILE A 105 -19.70 -1.27 6.44
CA ILE A 105 -18.45 -1.38 7.21
C ILE A 105 -18.80 -2.01 8.56
N GLN A 106 -18.06 -3.04 8.94
CA GLN A 106 -18.18 -3.72 10.23
C GLN A 106 -16.85 -3.61 10.96
N GLU A 107 -16.89 -3.40 12.28
CA GLU A 107 -15.68 -3.53 13.10
C GLU A 107 -15.17 -4.97 13.05
N HIS A 108 -13.85 -5.15 12.95
CA HIS A 108 -13.28 -6.48 12.97
C HIS A 108 -13.33 -7.02 14.40
N HIS A 109 -13.94 -8.19 14.60
CA HIS A 109 -13.92 -8.89 15.89
C HIS A 109 -12.45 -9.08 16.35
N GLY A 110 -12.04 -8.38 17.41
CA GLY A 110 -10.68 -8.42 17.96
C GLY A 110 -9.77 -7.21 17.68
N SER A 111 -10.24 -6.17 16.97
CA SER A 111 -9.50 -4.90 16.85
C SER A 111 -10.42 -3.71 16.59
N ASP A 112 -10.39 -2.74 17.49
CA ASP A 112 -11.03 -1.42 17.36
C ASP A 112 -10.40 -0.56 16.24
N LYS A 113 -9.14 -0.81 15.90
CA LYS A 113 -8.42 -0.13 14.81
C LYS A 113 -8.68 -0.71 13.42
N SER A 114 -9.54 -1.73 13.32
CA SER A 114 -9.72 -2.47 12.07
C SER A 114 -11.18 -2.58 11.69
N CYS A 115 -11.47 -2.40 10.40
CA CYS A 115 -12.80 -2.59 9.86
C CYS A 115 -12.79 -3.46 8.61
N VAL A 116 -13.93 -4.11 8.35
CA VAL A 116 -14.16 -5.10 7.29
C VAL A 116 -15.33 -4.66 6.43
N TRP A 117 -15.21 -4.82 5.12
CA TRP A 117 -16.31 -4.56 4.19
C TRP A 117 -16.18 -5.41 2.92
N HIS A 118 -17.23 -5.40 2.10
CA HIS A 118 -17.27 -6.04 0.79
C HIS A 118 -17.43 -4.98 -0.28
N ALA A 119 -16.71 -5.12 -1.40
CA ALA A 119 -16.79 -4.19 -2.53
C ALA A 119 -16.44 -4.85 -3.87
N ALA A 120 -17.06 -4.33 -4.93
CA ALA A 120 -16.63 -4.56 -6.31
C ALA A 120 -15.45 -3.63 -6.64
N ASP A 121 -14.23 -4.18 -6.65
CA ASP A 121 -12.96 -3.47 -6.73
C ASP A 121 -12.28 -3.59 -8.09
N PHE A 122 -11.58 -2.53 -8.51
CA PHE A 122 -10.92 -2.42 -9.81
C PHE A 122 -9.39 -2.20 -9.71
N ALA A 123 -8.75 -2.54 -8.59
CA ALA A 123 -7.31 -2.33 -8.42
C ALA A 123 -6.44 -3.10 -9.44
N ASP A 124 -6.91 -4.26 -9.91
CA ASP A 124 -6.17 -5.11 -10.86
C ASP A 124 -6.52 -4.85 -12.33
N GLY A 125 -7.30 -3.81 -12.64
CA GLY A 125 -7.73 -3.49 -14.00
C GLY A 125 -8.94 -4.31 -14.50
N GLU A 126 -9.55 -5.09 -13.62
CA GLU A 126 -10.81 -5.81 -13.85
C GLU A 126 -11.67 -5.74 -12.59
N LEU A 127 -12.99 -5.80 -12.73
CA LEU A 127 -13.93 -5.69 -11.61
C LEU A 127 -14.03 -7.03 -10.86
N LYS A 128 -13.70 -7.05 -9.57
CA LYS A 128 -13.75 -8.24 -8.71
C LYS A 128 -14.52 -7.97 -7.43
N GLU A 129 -15.36 -8.91 -7.02
CA GLU A 129 -15.94 -8.91 -5.67
C GLU A 129 -14.86 -9.33 -4.66
N GLU A 130 -14.56 -8.43 -3.72
CA GLU A 130 -13.50 -8.61 -2.74
C GLU A 130 -14.03 -8.33 -1.33
N THR A 131 -13.56 -9.12 -0.36
CA THR A 131 -13.76 -8.84 1.07
C THR A 131 -12.47 -8.24 1.62
N PHE A 132 -12.54 -7.01 2.08
CA PHE A 132 -11.40 -6.28 2.60
C PHE A 132 -11.44 -6.18 4.12
N ALA A 133 -10.24 -6.15 4.73
CA ALA A 133 -10.04 -5.66 6.07
C ALA A 133 -8.95 -4.60 6.03
N ILE A 134 -9.16 -3.46 6.70
CA ILE A 134 -8.16 -2.42 6.82
C ILE A 134 -7.82 -2.21 8.28
N ARG A 135 -6.55 -1.93 8.56
CA ARG A 135 -6.06 -1.56 9.88
C ARG A 135 -5.40 -0.20 9.81
N PHE A 136 -5.82 0.70 10.69
CA PHE A 136 -5.25 2.04 10.80
C PHE A 136 -4.10 2.07 11.82
N ALA A 137 -3.10 2.91 11.58
CA ALA A 137 -1.93 3.03 12.46
C ALA A 137 -2.26 3.70 13.81
N SER A 138 -3.18 4.67 13.81
CA SER A 138 -3.65 5.43 14.98
C SER A 138 -5.18 5.44 14.99
N LEU A 139 -5.78 5.50 16.20
CA LEU A 139 -7.21 5.75 16.39
C LEU A 139 -7.54 7.26 16.47
N GLU A 140 -6.52 8.10 16.66
CA GLU A 140 -6.66 9.55 16.81
C GLU A 140 -6.05 10.25 15.59
N SER A 141 -6.79 11.25 15.11
CA SER A 141 -6.39 12.29 14.16
C SER A 141 -5.85 13.51 14.89
#